data_AF-A0A3N9PC04-F1
#
_entry.id   AF-A0A3N9PC04-F1
#
_cell.length_a   1.000
_cell.length_b   1.000
_cell.length_c   1.000
_cell.angle_alpha   90.00
_cell.angle_beta   90.00
_cell.angle_gamma   90.00
#
_symmetry.space_group_name_H-M   'P 1'
#
loop_
_entity.id
_entity.type
_entity.pdbx_description
1 polymer ?
#
loop_
_entity_poly.entity_id
_entity_poly.type
_entity_poly.pdbx_seq_one_letter_code
_entity_poly.pdbx_strand_id
1 'polypeptide(L)'
;MMGALFCIIVMVFGSIRTDQVDIEKLIDIDDDVNDQSALLDYLDSLIDTPLNVNAASVEQLCTIPWISPALAARLVYHRYRNGEFQNIAEIKRVRGFSTIYD
;
A
#
# COMPACT_ATOMS: atom_id res chain seq x y z
N MET A 1 2.36 -36.31 -15.70
CA MET A 1 1.39 -35.77 -14.74
C MET A 1 1.88 -34.55 -13.93
N MET A 2 3.09 -34.00 -14.16
CA MET A 2 3.56 -32.76 -13.47
C MET A 2 3.29 -31.45 -14.22
N GLY A 3 3.02 -31.48 -15.54
CA GLY A 3 2.83 -30.25 -16.34
C GLY A 3 1.52 -29.50 -16.07
N ALA A 4 0.45 -30.21 -15.69
CA ALA A 4 -0.86 -29.59 -15.45
C ALA A 4 -0.88 -28.75 -14.15
N LEU A 5 -0.08 -29.12 -13.15
CA LEU A 5 -0.04 -28.41 -11.86
C LEU A 5 0.71 -27.07 -11.97
N PHE A 6 1.73 -26.99 -12.82
CA PHE A 6 2.47 -25.75 -13.08
C PHE A 6 1.63 -24.73 -13.85
N CYS A 7 0.78 -25.18 -14.80
CA CYS A 7 -0.14 -24.30 -15.52
C CYS A 7 -1.23 -23.70 -14.61
N ILE A 8 -1.74 -24.46 -13.64
CA ILE A 8 -2.76 -23.94 -12.70
C ILE A 8 -2.18 -22.83 -11.83
N ILE A 9 -0.92 -22.96 -11.38
CA ILE A 9 -0.24 -21.91 -10.60
C ILE A 9 -0.10 -20.65 -11.47
N VAL A 10 0.34 -20.76 -12.72
CA VAL A 10 0.46 -19.59 -13.63
C VAL A 10 -0.90 -18.96 -13.97
N MET A 11 -1.97 -19.75 -14.07
CA MET A 11 -3.33 -19.25 -14.36
C MET A 11 -3.99 -18.56 -13.16
N VAL A 12 -3.73 -19.00 -11.92
CA VAL A 12 -4.25 -18.34 -10.71
C VAL A 12 -3.57 -16.98 -10.48
N PHE A 13 -2.30 -16.83 -10.84
CA PHE A 13 -1.59 -15.55 -10.75
C PHE A 13 -1.84 -14.60 -11.94
N GLY A 14 -2.34 -15.10 -13.07
CA GLY A 14 -2.54 -14.31 -14.30
C GLY A 14 -3.78 -13.40 -14.33
N SER A 15 -4.63 -13.41 -13.29
CA SER A 15 -5.88 -12.63 -13.27
C SER A 15 -5.92 -11.51 -12.23
N ILE A 16 -4.82 -11.25 -11.51
CA ILE A 16 -4.75 -10.07 -10.65
C ILE A 16 -4.33 -8.89 -11.52
N ARG A 17 -5.27 -8.36 -12.31
CA ARG A 17 -5.23 -6.95 -12.69
C ARG A 17 -5.56 -6.17 -11.43
N THR A 18 -4.55 -5.93 -10.60
CA THR A 18 -4.58 -4.78 -9.70
C THR A 18 -4.60 -3.58 -10.62
N ASP A 19 -5.74 -2.91 -10.69
CA ASP A 19 -5.83 -1.56 -11.23
C ASP A 19 -5.06 -0.66 -10.25
N GLN A 20 -3.74 -0.70 -10.39
CA GLN A 20 -2.83 0.08 -9.58
C GLN A 20 -3.05 1.51 -10.06
N VAL A 21 -3.62 2.36 -9.20
CA VAL A 21 -3.55 3.80 -9.41
C VAL A 21 -2.07 4.15 -9.36
N ASP A 22 -1.47 4.24 -10.54
CA ASP A 22 -0.08 4.65 -10.72
C ASP A 22 0.00 6.15 -10.38
N ILE A 23 0.22 6.46 -9.11
CA ILE A 23 0.41 7.83 -8.62
C ILE A 23 1.53 8.52 -9.43
N GLU A 24 2.52 7.76 -9.91
CA GLU A 24 3.61 8.27 -10.76
C GLU A 24 3.13 8.82 -12.12
N LYS A 25 2.02 8.31 -12.69
CA LYS A 25 1.41 8.85 -13.92
C LYS A 25 0.60 10.13 -13.69
N LEU A 26 0.29 10.47 -12.44
CA LEU A 26 -0.42 11.70 -12.08
C LEU A 26 0.56 12.87 -11.84
N ILE A 27 1.88 12.62 -11.92
CA ILE A 27 2.95 13.60 -11.73
C ILE A 27 3.72 13.81 -13.06
N ASP A 28 3.06 13.65 -14.20
CA ASP A 28 3.53 14.30 -15.43
C ASP A 28 3.20 15.79 -15.32
N ILE A 29 4.08 16.51 -14.62
CA ILE A 29 4.01 17.96 -14.36
C ILE A 29 4.43 18.73 -15.63
N ASP A 30 3.76 18.48 -16.76
CA ASP A 30 3.77 19.43 -17.88
C ASP A 30 2.60 20.42 -17.65
N ASP A 31 2.96 21.53 -16.99
CA ASP A 31 2.42 22.90 -17.14
C ASP A 31 0.91 23.23 -17.14
N ASP A 32 -0.03 22.34 -16.80
CA ASP A 32 -1.44 22.75 -16.61
C ASP A 32 -1.95 22.47 -15.18
N VAL A 33 -1.98 23.53 -14.37
CA VAL A 33 -2.33 23.53 -12.94
C VAL A 33 -3.84 23.28 -12.78
N ASN A 34 -4.29 22.03 -12.77
CA ASN A 34 -5.70 21.72 -12.45
C ASN A 34 -5.97 20.44 -11.61
N ASP A 35 -5.00 19.52 -11.46
CA ASP A 35 -5.30 18.18 -10.90
C ASP A 35 -4.78 17.90 -9.48
N GLN A 36 -4.29 18.90 -8.73
CA GLN A 36 -3.97 18.74 -7.30
C GLN A 36 -5.22 18.50 -6.42
N SER A 37 -6.41 18.81 -6.92
CA SER A 37 -7.69 18.61 -6.24
C SER A 37 -7.98 17.12 -5.95
N ALA A 38 -7.76 16.24 -6.94
CA ALA A 38 -8.08 14.83 -6.81
C ALA A 38 -7.25 14.10 -5.74
N LEU A 39 -5.97 14.47 -5.59
CA LEU A 39 -5.13 13.93 -4.53
C LEU A 39 -5.61 14.38 -3.15
N LEU A 40 -6.01 15.65 -3.02
CA LEU A 40 -6.52 16.18 -1.75
C LEU A 40 -7.85 15.51 -1.37
N ASP A 41 -8.79 15.39 -2.31
CA ASP A 41 -10.06 14.70 -2.09
C ASP A 41 -9.85 13.23 -1.66
N TYR A 42 -8.85 12.57 -2.26
CA TYR A 42 -8.50 11.20 -1.86
C TYR A 42 -7.90 11.13 -0.46
N LEU A 43 -7.00 12.05 -0.09
CA LEU A 43 -6.42 12.12 1.25
C LEU A 43 -7.50 12.39 2.31
N ASP A 44 -8.48 13.26 2.02
CA ASP A 44 -9.62 13.52 2.90
C ASP A 44 -10.47 12.24 3.10
N SER A 45 -10.69 11.47 2.03
CA SER A 45 -11.42 10.19 2.13
C SER A 45 -10.72 9.17 3.02
N LEU A 46 -9.37 9.18 3.07
CA LEU A 46 -8.59 8.30 3.95
C LEU A 46 -8.69 8.72 5.42
N ILE A 47 -8.91 10.02 5.69
CA ILE A 47 -9.16 10.54 7.04
C ILE A 47 -10.56 10.12 7.51
N ASP A 48 -11.55 10.22 6.62
CA ASP A 48 -12.94 9.84 6.92
C ASP A 48 -13.10 8.33 7.14
N THR A 49 -12.35 7.51 6.41
CA THR A 49 -12.38 6.05 6.52
C THR A 49 -10.98 5.47 6.75
N PRO A 50 -10.44 5.59 7.98
CA PRO A 50 -9.09 5.16 8.27
C PRO A 50 -8.95 3.63 8.24
N LEU A 51 -7.87 3.16 7.62
CA LEU A 51 -7.50 1.75 7.62
C LEU A 51 -6.94 1.33 8.98
N ASN A 52 -7.41 0.20 9.49
CA ASN A 52 -6.86 -0.40 10.71
C ASN A 52 -5.53 -1.12 10.40
N VAL A 53 -4.41 -0.53 10.81
CA VAL A 53 -3.06 -1.08 10.62
C VAL A 53 -2.84 -2.47 11.26
N ASN A 54 -3.65 -2.87 12.24
CA ASN A 54 -3.57 -4.19 12.87
C ASN A 54 -4.35 -5.27 12.11
N ALA A 55 -5.26 -4.88 11.20
CA ALA A 55 -6.11 -5.81 10.45
C ALA A 55 -5.89 -5.76 8.92
N ALA A 56 -5.55 -4.59 8.36
CA ALA A 56 -5.47 -4.36 6.92
C ALA A 56 -4.49 -5.31 6.22
N SER A 57 -4.82 -5.77 5.01
CA SER A 57 -3.93 -6.60 4.18
C SER A 57 -2.77 -5.79 3.61
N VAL A 58 -1.80 -6.46 2.98
CA VAL A 58 -0.69 -5.78 2.30
C VAL A 58 -1.24 -4.90 1.17
N GLU A 59 -2.18 -5.42 0.39
CA GLU A 59 -2.82 -4.72 -0.73
C GLU A 59 -3.59 -3.49 -0.27
N GLN A 60 -4.32 -3.59 0.85
CA GLN A 60 -5.02 -2.46 1.45
C GLN A 60 -4.05 -1.39 1.95
N LEU A 61 -2.94 -1.77 2.57
CA LEU A 61 -1.94 -0.81 3.02
C LEU A 61 -1.24 -0.12 1.84
N CYS A 62 -1.07 -0.81 0.71
CA CYS A 62 -0.50 -0.23 -0.51
C CYS A 62 -1.41 0.82 -1.18
N THR A 63 -2.69 0.92 -0.81
CA THR A 63 -3.54 2.01 -1.32
C THR A 63 -3.18 3.35 -0.68
N ILE A 64 -2.54 3.33 0.50
CA ILE A 64 -2.14 4.55 1.18
C ILE A 64 -0.94 5.15 0.41
N PRO A 65 -1.02 6.43 0.00
CA PRO A 65 0.08 7.10 -0.68
C PRO A 65 1.37 6.99 0.14
N TRP A 66 2.50 6.83 -0.55
CA TRP A 66 3.84 6.65 0.04
C TRP A 66 4.07 5.32 0.80
N ILE A 67 3.07 4.44 0.91
CA ILE A 67 3.28 3.07 1.42
C ILE A 67 3.60 2.13 0.26
N SER A 68 4.89 1.83 0.10
CA SER A 68 5.34 0.81 -0.85
C SER A 68 4.93 -0.61 -0.44
N PRO A 69 4.82 -1.56 -1.40
CA PRO A 69 4.58 -2.98 -1.10
C PRO A 69 5.59 -3.58 -0.12
N ALA A 70 6.85 -3.17 -0.21
CA ALA A 70 7.90 -3.61 0.72
C ALA A 70 7.69 -3.07 2.14
N LEU A 71 7.16 -1.85 2.30
CA LEU A 71 6.80 -1.31 3.61
C LEU A 71 5.55 -2.00 4.17
N ALA A 72 4.49 -2.13 3.37
CA ALA A 72 3.26 -2.84 3.75
C ALA A 72 3.54 -4.28 4.21
N ALA A 73 4.34 -5.03 3.45
CA ALA A 73 4.74 -6.39 3.83
C ALA A 73 5.50 -6.42 5.17
N ARG A 74 6.36 -5.42 5.44
CA ARG A 74 7.07 -5.31 6.72
C ARG A 74 6.13 -5.00 7.88
N LEU A 75 5.12 -4.15 7.69
CA LEU A 75 4.11 -3.85 8.71
C LEU A 75 3.33 -5.10 9.11
N VAL A 76 2.82 -5.85 8.12
CA VAL A 76 2.09 -7.10 8.34
C VAL A 76 2.98 -8.15 9.00
N TYR A 77 4.22 -8.29 8.53
CA TYR A 77 5.18 -9.21 9.14
C TYR A 77 5.52 -8.83 10.58
N HIS A 78 5.69 -7.54 10.87
CA HIS A 78 5.98 -7.06 12.22
C HIS A 78 4.85 -7.43 13.18
N ARG A 79 3.58 -7.13 12.84
CA ARG A 79 2.45 -7.46 13.71
C ARG A 79 2.22 -8.98 13.85
N TYR A 80 2.53 -9.76 12.81
CA TYR A 80 2.50 -11.23 12.90
C TYR A 80 3.55 -11.76 13.88
N ARG A 81 4.75 -11.16 13.93
CA ARG A 81 5.86 -11.60 14.78
C ARG A 81 5.81 -11.08 16.22
N ASN A 82 5.36 -9.84 16.41
CA ASN A 82 5.50 -9.11 17.66
C ASN A 82 4.15 -8.81 18.35
N GLY A 83 3.03 -9.17 17.71
CA GLY A 83 1.70 -8.78 18.15
C GLY A 83 1.27 -7.42 17.58
N GLU A 84 0.05 -7.02 17.92
CA GLU A 84 -0.57 -5.79 17.43
C GLU A 84 0.21 -4.54 17.86
N PHE A 85 0.26 -3.55 16.96
CA PHE A 85 0.78 -2.23 17.27
C PHE A 85 -0.12 -1.54 18.29
N GLN A 86 0.46 -1.10 19.41
CA GLN A 86 -0.27 -0.42 20.48
C GLN A 86 -0.29 1.10 20.32
N ASN A 87 0.67 1.65 19.57
CA ASN A 87 0.79 3.08 19.33
C ASN A 87 1.62 3.37 18.06
N ILE A 88 1.55 4.61 17.60
CA ILE A 88 2.25 5.05 16.38
C ILE A 88 3.77 4.99 16.48
N ALA A 89 4.35 5.10 17.69
CA ALA A 89 5.79 5.00 17.87
C ALA A 89 6.31 3.59 17.58
N GLU A 90 5.47 2.56 17.73
CA GLU A 90 5.80 1.18 17.35
C GLU A 90 5.86 1.01 15.83
N ILE A 91 4.99 1.69 15.10
CA ILE A 91 4.98 1.68 13.63
C ILE A 91 6.26 2.32 13.09
N LYS A 92 6.70 3.43 13.69
CA LYS A 92 7.96 4.12 13.32
C LYS A 92 9.21 3.25 13.53
N ARG A 93 9.15 2.19 14.36
CA ARG A 93 10.26 1.23 14.53
C ARG A 93 10.39 0.27 13.35
N VAL A 94 9.37 0.16 12.49
CA VAL A 94 9.44 -0.66 11.28
C VAL A 94 10.39 0.00 10.29
N ARG A 95 11.50 -0.68 9.99
CA ARG A 95 12.50 -0.20 9.01
C ARG A 95 11.80 0.26 7.74
N GLY A 96 12.23 1.39 7.19
CA GLY A 96 11.70 1.95 5.95
C GLY A 96 10.45 2.82 6.12
N PHE A 97 9.96 3.00 7.35
CA PHE A 97 9.15 4.14 7.70
C PHE A 97 10.10 5.35 7.81
N SER A 98 10.14 6.17 6.76
CA SER A 98 10.93 7.40 6.70
C SER A 98 9.94 8.55 6.58
N THR A 99 9.78 9.34 7.64
CA THR A 99 9.09 10.62 7.55
C THR A 99 9.96 11.58 6.74
N ILE A 100 9.40 12.16 5.67
CA ILE A 100 10.10 13.19 4.87
C ILE A 100 10.25 14.50 5.67
N TYR A 101 9.47 14.64 6.75
CA TYR A 101 9.47 15.79 7.64
C TYR A 101 9.70 15.28 9.07
N ASP A 102 10.88 15.56 9.63
CA ASP A 102 11.18 15.47 11.07
C ASP A 102 11.16 16.88 11.68
#